data_AF-A0A961UG35-F1
#
_entry.id   AF-A0A961UG35-F1
#
_cell.length_a   1.000
_cell.length_b   1.000
_cell.length_c   1.000
_cell.angle_alpha   90.00
_cell.angle_beta   90.00
_cell.angle_gamma   90.00
#
_symmetry.space_group_name_H-M   'P 1'
#
loop_
_entity.id
_entity.type
_entity.pdbx_description
1 polymer ?
#
loop_
_entity_poly.entity_id
_entity_poly.type
_entity_poly.pdbx_seq_one_letter_code
_entity_poly.pdbx_strand_id
1 'polypeptide(L)' 'MSRIPDYTKIDFELPGSSTREHAGEAWMTPENIPVKPVYGPGDVEGLDFLGGYPGIAPNLRGPYPTMYVQKPWTIRQYA' A
#
# COMPACT_ATOMS: atom_id res chain seq x y z
N MET A 1 11.34 18.40 38.83
CA MET A 1 12.44 18.11 37.88
C MET A 1 11.81 17.89 36.52
N SER A 2 12.11 18.76 35.54
CA SER A 2 11.45 18.75 34.23
C SER A 2 11.82 17.49 33.43
N ARG A 3 10.81 16.74 32.98
CA ARG A 3 10.90 15.46 32.24
C ARG A 3 10.81 15.66 30.71
N ILE A 4 11.23 16.82 30.19
CA ILE A 4 11.13 17.12 28.75
C ILE A 4 12.35 16.51 28.03
N PRO A 5 12.18 15.56 27.09
CA PRO A 5 13.28 15.00 26.31
C PRO A 5 13.88 16.02 25.34
N ASP A 6 15.19 15.95 25.12
CA ASP A 6 15.90 16.74 24.11
C ASP A 6 16.01 15.94 22.80
N TYR A 7 15.09 16.20 21.88
CA TYR A 7 15.00 15.47 20.60
C TYR A 7 16.12 15.80 19.62
N THR A 8 17.00 16.77 19.91
CA THR A 8 18.19 17.01 19.09
C THR A 8 19.28 15.95 19.30
N LYS A 9 19.16 15.14 20.36
CA LYS A 9 20.14 14.12 20.79
C LYS A 9 19.61 12.69 20.71
N ILE A 10 18.38 12.50 20.24
CA ILE A 10 17.76 11.19 20.14
C ILE A 10 17.71 10.82 18.67
N ASP A 11 18.39 9.74 18.30
CA ASP A 11 18.32 9.21 16.95
C ASP A 11 16.95 8.58 16.69
N PHE A 12 16.50 8.65 15.45
CA PHE A 12 15.26 8.00 15.05
C PHE A 12 15.44 6.49 15.03
N GLU A 13 14.67 5.78 15.86
CA GLU A 13 14.55 4.33 15.84
C GLU A 13 13.25 3.92 15.15
N LEU A 14 13.33 2.92 14.27
CA LEU A 14 12.12 2.33 13.69
C LEU A 14 11.33 1.64 14.82
N PRO A 15 10.04 1.95 14.98
CA PRO A 15 9.23 1.28 15.99
C PRO A 15 9.22 -0.22 15.71
N GLY A 16 9.48 -1.02 16.74
CA GLY A 16 9.37 -2.48 16.63
C GLY A 16 7.96 -2.85 16.16
N SER A 17 7.89 -3.74 15.17
CA SER A 17 6.60 -4.28 14.71
C SER A 17 5.99 -5.14 15.82
N SER A 18 4.98 -4.62 16.53
CA SER A 18 4.15 -5.46 17.37
C SER A 18 3.12 -6.17 16.49
N THR A 19 3.26 -7.48 16.30
CA THR A 19 2.21 -8.31 15.69
C THR A 19 1.03 -8.34 16.66
N ARG A 20 0.10 -7.39 16.54
CA ARG A 20 -1.20 -7.49 17.20
C ARG A 20 -2.06 -8.37 16.31
N GLU A 21 -2.59 -9.46 16.86
CA GLU A 21 -3.66 -10.20 16.19
C GLU A 21 -4.87 -9.28 16.07
N HIS A 22 -5.18 -8.87 14.84
CA HIS A 22 -6.34 -8.04 14.56
C HIS A 22 -7.56 -8.94 14.43
N ALA A 23 -8.27 -9.11 15.55
CA ALA A 23 -9.54 -9.84 15.60
C ALA A 23 -10.67 -8.96 15.05
N GLY A 24 -11.03 -9.16 13.78
CA GLY A 24 -12.22 -8.58 13.15
C GLY A 24 -12.76 -9.55 12.10
N GLU A 25 -14.09 -9.62 11.98
CA GLU A 25 -14.74 -10.42 10.94
C GLU A 25 -14.44 -9.84 9.55
N ALA A 26 -14.28 -10.70 8.54
CA ALA A 26 -14.05 -10.25 7.17
C ALA A 26 -15.34 -9.61 6.62
N TRP A 27 -15.20 -8.48 5.93
CA TRP A 27 -16.33 -7.86 5.24
C TRP A 27 -16.53 -8.54 3.87
N MET A 28 -17.74 -9.03 3.61
CA MET A 28 -18.10 -9.58 2.31
C MET A 28 -18.50 -8.49 1.32
N THR A 29 -17.76 -8.36 0.23
CA THR A 29 -18.12 -7.43 -0.86
C THR A 29 -19.27 -7.98 -1.71
N PRO A 30 -19.97 -7.12 -2.48
CA PRO A 30 -20.99 -7.57 -3.45
C PRO A 30 -20.47 -8.56 -4.49
N GLU A 31 -19.17 -8.56 -4.79
CA GLU A 31 -18.50 -9.50 -5.68
C GLU A 31 -18.24 -10.87 -5.03
N ASN A 32 -18.67 -11.08 -3.79
CA ASN A 32 -18.45 -12.28 -2.97
C ASN A 32 -16.96 -12.51 -2.63
N ILE A 33 -16.20 -11.44 -2.41
CA ILE A 33 -14.80 -11.51 -1.99
C ILE A 33 -14.71 -11.11 -0.50
N PRO A 34 -14.18 -11.98 0.38
CA PRO A 34 -13.96 -11.62 1.78
C PRO A 34 -12.76 -10.68 1.91
N VAL A 35 -12.97 -9.48 2.46
CA VAL A 35 -11.91 -8.51 2.75
C VAL A 35 -11.50 -8.62 4.21
N LYS A 36 -10.22 -8.98 4.44
CA LYS A 36 -9.65 -9.05 5.79
C LYS A 36 -9.60 -7.63 6.40
N PRO A 37 -9.79 -7.48 7.72
CA PRO A 37 -9.68 -6.17 8.37
C PRO A 37 -8.27 -5.58 8.31
N VAL A 38 -7.24 -6.44 8.21
CA VAL A 38 -5.84 -6.06 8.10
C VAL A 38 -5.12 -7.04 7.18
N TYR A 39 -4.22 -6.52 6.34
CA TYR A 39 -3.29 -7.28 5.51
C TYR A 39 -1.86 -6.94 5.91
N GLY A 40 -0.98 -7.94 5.94
CA GLY A 40 0.43 -7.82 6.28
C GLY A 40 1.35 -8.30 5.15
N PRO A 41 2.67 -8.33 5.40
CA PRO A 41 3.66 -8.74 4.40
C PRO A 41 3.47 -10.16 3.86
N GLY A 42 2.91 -11.08 4.66
CA GLY A 42 2.65 -12.46 4.22
C GLY A 42 1.51 -12.57 3.19
N ASP A 43 0.62 -11.58 3.10
CA ASP A 43 -0.53 -11.64 2.18
C ASP A 43 -0.15 -11.46 0.71
N VAL A 44 1.10 -11.10 0.42
CA VAL A 44 1.63 -11.02 -0.95
C VAL A 44 2.45 -12.24 -1.36
N GLU A 45 2.57 -13.25 -0.49
CA GLU A 45 3.28 -14.49 -0.80
C GLU A 45 2.65 -15.20 -2.00
N GLY A 46 3.50 -15.68 -2.92
CA GLY A 46 3.07 -16.37 -4.14
C GLY A 46 2.66 -15.46 -5.30
N LEU A 47 2.65 -14.14 -5.14
CA LEU A 47 2.42 -13.21 -6.26
C LEU A 47 3.70 -13.04 -7.09
N ASP A 48 3.64 -13.38 -8.38
CA ASP A 48 4.78 -13.36 -9.32
C ASP A 48 5.00 -12.01 -10.01
N PHE A 49 4.05 -11.07 -9.85
CA PHE A 49 4.02 -9.80 -10.58
C PHE A 49 4.41 -8.56 -9.75
N LEU A 50 4.88 -8.74 -8.51
CA LEU A 50 5.19 -7.62 -7.60
C LEU A 50 6.33 -6.73 -8.09
N GLY A 51 7.35 -7.31 -8.75
CA GLY A 51 8.57 -6.63 -9.19
C GLY A 51 8.50 -5.94 -10.56
N GLY A 52 7.33 -5.89 -11.20
CA GLY A 52 7.19 -5.33 -12.55
C GLY A 52 7.30 -3.79 -12.62
N TYR A 53 7.45 -3.27 -13.84
CA TYR A 53 7.44 -1.84 -14.15
C TYR A 53 6.24 -1.46 -15.02
N PRO A 54 5.69 -0.24 -14.90
CA PRO A 54 4.69 0.26 -15.83
C PRO A 54 5.25 0.34 -17.27
N GLY A 55 4.40 0.15 -18.27
CA GLY A 55 4.79 0.16 -19.69
C GLY A 55 5.56 -1.08 -20.17
N ILE A 56 5.70 -2.10 -19.32
CA ILE A 56 6.26 -3.40 -19.68
C ILE A 56 5.20 -4.47 -19.46
N ALA A 57 5.04 -5.40 -20.42
CA ALA A 57 4.08 -6.50 -20.31
C ALA A 57 4.28 -7.28 -18.99
N PRO A 58 3.20 -7.65 -18.27
CA PRO A 58 1.78 -7.59 -18.66
C PRO A 58 1.07 -6.25 -18.35
N ASN A 59 1.82 -5.17 -18.09
CA ASN A 59 1.30 -3.81 -17.85
C ASN A 59 0.40 -3.67 -16.61
N LEU A 60 0.62 -4.49 -15.57
CA LEU A 60 -0.15 -4.45 -14.32
C LEU A 60 -0.12 -3.07 -13.65
N ARG A 61 1.01 -2.36 -13.73
CA ARG A 61 1.20 -1.02 -13.16
C ARG A 61 0.79 0.12 -14.11
N GLY A 62 0.18 -0.21 -15.24
CA GLY A 62 -0.26 0.72 -16.27
C GLY A 62 0.51 0.57 -17.59
N PRO A 63 -0.09 1.01 -18.71
CA PRO A 63 0.44 0.79 -20.06
C PRO A 63 1.59 1.74 -20.47
N TYR A 64 1.83 2.82 -19.72
CA TYR A 64 2.85 3.82 -20.07
C TYR A 64 3.92 3.93 -18.98
N PRO A 65 5.23 4.00 -19.30
CA PRO A 65 6.32 3.95 -18.30
C PRO A 65 6.26 5.02 -17.19
N THR A 66 5.72 6.20 -17.49
CA THR A 66 5.63 7.31 -16.52
C THR A 66 4.23 7.55 -15.99
N MET A 67 3.21 6.88 -16.55
CA MET A 67 1.79 7.14 -16.28
C MET A 67 1.50 8.64 -16.08
N TYR A 68 0.93 9.01 -14.94
CA TYR A 68 0.46 10.36 -14.65
C TYR A 68 1.56 11.31 -14.14
N VAL A 69 2.80 10.84 -13.97
CA VAL A 69 3.93 11.71 -13.59
C VAL A 69 4.21 12.76 -14.67
N GLN A 70 4.05 12.39 -15.96
CA GLN A 70 4.25 13.32 -17.09
C GLN A 70 2.93 13.84 -17.68
N LYS A 71 1.90 12.99 -17.78
CA LYS A 71 0.63 13.33 -18.42
C LYS A 71 -0.54 12.82 -17.59
N PRO A 72 -1.34 13.69 -16.95
CA PRO A 72 -2.51 13.26 -16.18
C PRO A 72 -3.57 12.62 -17.09
N TRP A 73 -4.52 11.92 -16.48
CA TRP A 73 -5.66 11.38 -17.23
C TRP A 73 -6.48 12.51 -17.86
N THR A 74 -7.05 12.25 -19.04
CA THR A 74 -7.90 13.22 -19.72
C THR A 74 -9.22 13.37 -18.95
N ILE A 75 -9.59 14.59 -18.58
CA ILE A 75 -10.95 14.90 -18.12
C ILE A 75 -11.88 14.82 -19.34
N ARG A 76 -12.77 13.82 -19.36
CA ARG A 76 -13.71 13.58 -20.45
C ARG A 76 -15.14 13.69 -19.94
N GLN A 77 -15.77 14.83 -20.20
CA GLN A 77 -17.20 15.02 -19.93
C GLN A 77 -18.01 14.32 -21.03
N TYR A 78 -19.05 13.60 -20.63
CA TYR A 78 -20.04 13.05 -21.56
C TYR A 78 -21.14 14.11 -21.73
N ALA A 79 -21.40 14.47 -22.98
CA ALA A 79 -22.42 15.44 -23.37
C ALA A 79 -23.55 14.72 -24.13
#